data_AF-A0A540VKT5-F1
#
_entry.id   AF-A0A540VKT5-F1
#
_cell.length_a   1.000
_cell.length_b   1.000
_cell.length_c   1.000
_cell.angle_alpha   90.00
_cell.angle_beta   90.00
_cell.angle_gamma   90.00
#
_symmetry.space_group_name_H-M   'P 1'
#
loop_
_entity.id
_entity.type
_entity.pdbx_description
1 polymer ?
#
loop_
_entity_poly.entity_id
_entity_poly.type
_entity_poly.pdbx_seq_one_letter_code
_entity_poly.pdbx_strand_id
1 'polypeptide(L)' 'MTEPKVAELTVQELKQLVREVVLQTLLEVMGDPDEGLELREDFAAELQRSLAEVEAGEETIPAQEVAKRLGLTW' A
#
# COMPACT_ATOMS: atom_id res chain seq x y z
N MET A 1 -23.30 -26.80 -5.62
CA MET A 1 -23.76 -25.59 -6.32
C MET A 1 -22.92 -25.47 -7.58
N THR A 2 -23.53 -25.27 -8.74
CA THR A 2 -22.82 -25.17 -10.02
C THR A 2 -22.10 -23.83 -10.11
N GLU A 3 -20.85 -23.84 -10.60
CA GLU A 3 -20.06 -22.64 -10.81
C GLU A 3 -20.68 -21.79 -11.94
N PRO A 4 -20.79 -20.45 -11.78
CA PRO A 4 -21.41 -19.59 -12.77
C PRO A 4 -20.60 -19.56 -14.07
N LYS A 5 -21.28 -19.59 -15.22
CA LYS A 5 -20.62 -19.50 -16.53
C LYS A 5 -20.53 -18.05 -16.98
N VAL A 6 -19.45 -17.69 -17.68
CA VAL A 6 -19.29 -16.35 -18.28
C VAL A 6 -20.46 -16.00 -19.22
N ALA A 7 -21.00 -16.98 -19.94
CA ALA A 7 -22.13 -16.80 -20.85
C ALA A 7 -23.46 -16.45 -20.13
N GLU A 8 -23.53 -16.61 -18.81
CA GLU A 8 -24.70 -16.29 -18.00
C GLU A 8 -24.66 -14.84 -17.46
N LEU A 9 -23.55 -14.12 -17.66
CA LEU A 9 -23.40 -12.73 -17.24
C LEU A 9 -24.19 -11.79 -18.16
N THR A 10 -24.83 -10.79 -17.56
CA THR A 10 -25.28 -9.61 -18.29
C THR A 10 -24.08 -8.81 -18.79
N VAL A 11 -24.31 -7.95 -19.79
CA VAL A 11 -23.28 -7.04 -20.32
C VAL A 11 -22.69 -6.13 -19.22
N GLN A 12 -23.49 -5.74 -18.22
CA GLN A 12 -23.01 -4.87 -17.14
C GLN A 12 -22.12 -5.64 -16.16
N GLU A 13 -22.49 -6.86 -15.79
CA GLU A 13 -21.67 -7.71 -14.93
C GLU A 13 -20.34 -8.06 -15.62
N LEU A 14 -20.37 -8.35 -16.92
CA LEU A 14 -19.14 -8.59 -17.69
C LEU A 14 -18.23 -7.35 -17.72
N LYS A 15 -18.79 -6.15 -17.92
CA LYS A 15 -18.01 -4.90 -17.88
C LYS A 15 -17.38 -4.66 -16.51
N GLN A 16 -18.11 -4.99 -15.44
CA GLN A 16 -17.61 -4.85 -14.08
C GLN A 16 -16.47 -5.83 -13.81
N LEU A 17 -16.64 -7.11 -14.18
CA LEU A 17 -15.61 -8.13 -14.06
C LEU A 17 -14.34 -7.73 -14.82
N VAL A 18 -14.46 -7.29 -16.07
CA VAL A 18 -13.29 -6.84 -16.86
C VAL A 18 -12.61 -5.64 -16.20
N ARG A 19 -13.38 -4.67 -15.67
CA ARG A 19 -12.80 -3.51 -14.97
C ARG A 19 -12.01 -3.95 -13.74
N GLU A 20 -12.56 -4.84 -12.93
CA GLU A 20 -11.91 -5.34 -11.72
C GLU A 20 -10.61 -6.08 -12.05
N VAL A 21 -10.65 -7.00 -13.02
CA VAL A 21 -9.46 -7.73 -13.47
C VAL A 21 -8.39 -6.78 -14.01
N VAL A 22 -8.77 -5.80 -14.84
CA VAL A 22 -7.81 -4.83 -15.37
C VAL A 22 -7.19 -3.99 -14.25
N LEU A 23 -7.98 -3.51 -13.28
CA LEU A 23 -7.45 -2.75 -12.15
C LEU A 23 -6.50 -3.60 -11.30
N GLN A 24 -6.87 -4.86 -11.03
CA GLN A 24 -5.99 -5.80 -10.33
C GLN A 24 -4.68 -5.99 -11.09
N THR A 25 -4.73 -6.28 -12.39
CA THR A 25 -3.52 -6.45 -13.20
C THR A 25 -2.67 -5.19 -13.25
N LEU A 26 -3.27 -4.01 -13.35
CA LEU A 26 -2.52 -2.76 -13.33
C LEU A 26 -1.84 -2.55 -11.97
N LEU A 27 -2.51 -2.84 -10.86
CA LEU A 27 -1.89 -2.74 -9.53
C LEU A 27 -0.73 -3.74 -9.38
N GLU A 28 -0.87 -4.95 -9.91
CA GLU A 28 0.18 -5.98 -9.90
C GLU A 28 1.38 -5.58 -10.80
N VAL A 29 1.13 -4.91 -11.93
CA VAL A 29 2.17 -4.53 -12.91
C VAL A 29 2.87 -3.22 -12.55
N MET A 30 2.18 -2.27 -11.93
CA MET A 30 2.73 -0.94 -11.66
C MET A 30 3.79 -0.93 -10.54
N GLY A 31 3.99 -2.05 -9.84
CA GLY A 31 5.11 -2.26 -8.91
C GLY A 31 5.13 -1.26 -7.75
N ASP A 32 6.22 -1.30 -6.97
CA ASP A 32 6.51 -0.23 -6.03
C ASP A 32 7.08 0.97 -6.82
N PRO A 33 6.40 2.14 -6.83
CA PRO A 33 6.89 3.31 -7.56
C PRO A 33 8.27 3.79 -7.08
N ASP A 34 8.67 3.43 -5.85
CA ASP A 34 9.95 3.79 -5.27
C ASP A 34 11.03 2.71 -5.47
N GLU A 35 10.72 1.62 -6.19
CA GLU A 35 11.68 0.53 -6.45
C GLU A 35 12.93 1.06 -7.17
N GLY A 36 14.10 0.81 -6.57
CA GLY A 36 15.39 1.23 -7.12
C GLY A 36 15.77 2.69 -6.84
N LEU A 37 14.95 3.45 -6.10
CA LEU A 37 15.33 4.78 -5.62
C LEU A 37 16.23 4.69 -4.37
N GLU A 38 17.18 5.61 -4.27
CA GLU A 38 18.01 5.80 -3.09
C GLU A 38 17.41 6.87 -2.17
N LEU A 39 17.59 6.70 -0.85
CA LEU A 39 17.26 7.74 0.10
C LEU A 39 18.20 8.94 -0.08
N ARG A 40 17.65 10.15 0.03
CA ARG A 40 18.48 11.35 0.14
C ARG A 40 19.35 11.28 1.40
N GLU A 41 20.58 11.76 1.31
CA GLU A 41 21.56 11.69 2.40
C GLU A 41 21.06 12.36 3.70
N ASP A 42 20.36 13.49 3.57
CA ASP A 42 19.77 14.22 4.70
C ASP A 42 18.73 13.39 5.44
N PHE A 43 17.84 12.75 4.68
CA PHE A 43 16.79 11.89 5.21
C PHE A 43 17.35 10.60 5.80
N ALA A 44 18.35 9.99 5.17
CA ALA A 44 19.02 8.80 5.71
C ALA A 44 19.70 9.09 7.06
N ALA A 45 20.37 10.24 7.20
CA ALA A 45 20.99 10.65 8.46
C ALA A 45 19.96 10.93 9.57
N GLU A 46 18.83 11.56 9.23
CA GLU A 46 17.72 11.75 10.16
C GLU A 46 17.11 10.42 10.61
N LEU A 47 16.89 9.48 9.69
CA LEU A 47 16.36 8.16 10.00
C LEU A 47 17.29 7.37 10.92
N GLN A 48 18.61 7.39 10.65
CA GLN A 48 19.60 6.73 11.51
C GLN A 48 19.59 7.29 12.93
N ARG A 49 19.48 8.61 13.10
CA ARG A 49 19.37 9.24 14.42
C ARG A 49 18.11 8.77 15.15
N SER A 50 16.96 8.79 14.47
CA SER A 50 15.69 8.34 15.06
C SER A 50 15.74 6.87 15.50
N LEU A 51 16.36 5.99 14.70
CA LEU A 51 16.55 4.58 15.08
C LEU A 51 17.44 4.43 16.32
N ALA A 52 18.54 5.18 16.38
CA ALA A 52 19.43 5.16 17.54
C ALA A 52 18.75 5.66 18.83
N GLU A 53 17.89 6.67 18.73
CA GLU A 53 17.07 7.18 19.85
C GLU A 53 16.12 6.07 20.38
N VAL A 54 15.45 5.35 19.47
CA VAL A 54 14.60 4.21 19.84
C VAL A 54 15.42 3.08 20.48
N GLU A 55 16.59 2.74 19.94
CA GLU A 55 17.49 1.75 20.53
C GLU A 55 18.01 2.16 21.92
N ALA A 56 18.20 3.46 22.14
CA ALA A 56 18.57 4.02 23.44
C ALA A 56 17.41 4.06 24.46
N GLY A 57 16.20 3.67 24.03
CA GLY A 57 15.02 3.56 24.90
C GLY A 57 14.17 4.82 24.97
N GLU A 58 14.25 5.69 23.96
CA GLU A 58 13.32 6.82 23.86
C GLU A 58 11.86 6.36 23.70
N GLU A 59 10.94 7.22 24.13
CA GLU A 59 9.50 6.92 24.15
C GLU A 59 8.91 6.90 22.73
N THR A 60 8.42 5.74 22.31
CA THR A 60 7.68 5.57 21.06
C THR A 60 6.18 5.67 21.29
N ILE A 61 5.43 6.12 20.27
CA ILE A 61 3.97 6.08 20.27
C ILE A 61 3.43 4.99 19.35
N PRO A 62 2.21 4.47 19.59
CA PRO A 62 1.59 3.49 18.70
C PRO A 62 1.42 4.02 17.28
N ALA A 63 1.62 3.16 16.28
CA ALA A 63 1.48 3.54 14.86
C ALA A 63 0.08 4.07 14.53
N GLN A 64 -0.96 3.55 15.17
CA GLN A 64 -2.33 4.03 15.04
C GLN A 64 -2.47 5.49 15.48
N GLU A 65 -1.71 5.92 16.49
CA GLU A 65 -1.72 7.30 16.96
C GLU A 65 -1.04 8.23 15.94
N VAL A 66 0.08 7.79 15.35
CA VAL A 66 0.74 8.49 14.24
C VAL A 66 -0.22 8.67 13.06
N ALA A 67 -0.88 7.58 12.64
CA ALA A 67 -1.85 7.60 11.54
C ALA A 67 -2.98 8.61 11.82
N LYS A 68 -3.54 8.60 13.04
CA LYS A 68 -4.56 9.56 13.46
C LYS A 68 -4.07 11.02 13.39
N ARG A 69 -2.85 11.30 13.83
CA ARG A 69 -2.25 12.65 13.77
C ARG A 69 -2.06 13.13 12.33
N LEU A 70 -1.75 12.22 11.41
CA LEU A 70 -1.53 12.49 10.00
C LEU A 70 -2.81 12.42 9.13
N GLY A 71 -3.96 12.06 9.72
CA GLY A 71 -5.21 11.87 8.98
C GLY A 71 -5.20 10.64 8.05
N LEU A 72 -4.35 9.65 8.33
CA LEU A 72 -4.24 8.41 7.56
C LEU A 72 -5.22 7.36 8.10
N THR A 73 -5.73 6.52 7.20
CA THR A 73 -6.51 5.32 7.55
C THR A 73 -5.54 4.19 7.89
N TRP A 74 -5.76 3.53 9.04
CA TRP A 74 -4.94 2.43 9.55
C TRP A 74 -5.73 1.12 9.57
#